data_AF-A0A3E3DWA5-F1
#
_entry.id   AF-A0A3E3DWA5-F1
#
_cell.length_a   1.000
_cell.length_b   1.000
_cell.length_c   1.000
_cell.angle_alpha   90.00
_cell.angle_beta   90.00
_cell.angle_gamma   90.00
#
_symmetry.space_group_name_H-M   'P 1'
#
loop_
_entity.id
_entity.type
_entity.pdbx_description
1 polymer ?
#
loop_
_entity_poly.entity_id
_entity_poly.type
_entity_poly.pdbx_seq_one_letter_code
_entity_poly.pdbx_strand_id
1 'polypeptide(L)'
;KAEQILEILEKKYDTLLEKEEEKEVRKMCTFSEALIEKSELRGKANSVLQLVKNHIASNIEQAMDMLSVEPSSREDIMKILEQKL
;
A
#
# COMPACT_ATOMS: atom_id res chain seq x y z
N LYS A 1 -8.53 -9.62 -7.77
CA LYS A 1 -7.43 -10.41 -7.18
C LYS A 1 -7.95 -11.61 -6.38
N ALA A 2 -8.92 -11.41 -5.47
CA ALA A 2 -9.53 -12.50 -4.70
C ALA A 2 -10.10 -13.64 -5.55
N GLU A 3 -10.87 -13.34 -6.62
CA GLU A 3 -11.43 -14.39 -7.49
C GLU A 3 -10.37 -15.22 -8.22
N GLN A 4 -9.24 -14.62 -8.57
CA GLN A 4 -8.12 -15.36 -9.17
C GLN A 4 -7.47 -16.31 -8.14
N ILE A 5 -7.43 -15.91 -6.86
CA ILE A 5 -6.92 -16.74 -5.78
C ILE A 5 -7.87 -17.90 -5.52
N LEU A 6 -9.18 -17.65 -5.47
CA LEU A 6 -10.21 -18.68 -5.37
C LEU A 6 -10.11 -19.68 -6.53
N GLU A 7 -10.01 -19.18 -7.77
CA GLU A 7 -9.84 -20.03 -8.95
C GLU A 7 -8.56 -20.88 -8.88
N ILE A 8 -7.46 -20.34 -8.37
CA ILE A 8 -6.22 -21.10 -8.16
C ILE A 8 -6.41 -22.19 -7.10
N LEU A 9 -7.05 -21.88 -5.97
CA LEU A 9 -7.28 -22.83 -4.88
C LEU A 9 -8.16 -24.00 -5.37
N GLU A 10 -9.24 -23.71 -6.07
CA GLU A 10 -10.15 -24.72 -6.59
C GLU A 10 -9.54 -25.51 -7.75
N LYS A 11 -9.00 -24.84 -8.77
CA LYS A 11 -8.63 -25.52 -10.03
C LYS A 11 -7.21 -26.07 -10.04
N LYS A 12 -6.27 -25.46 -9.32
CA LYS A 12 -4.86 -25.91 -9.32
C LYS A 12 -4.51 -26.76 -8.12
N TYR A 13 -5.16 -26.52 -6.98
CA TYR A 13 -4.89 -27.24 -5.74
C TYR A 13 -6.02 -28.19 -5.34
N ASP A 14 -7.12 -28.25 -6.11
CA ASP A 14 -8.28 -29.12 -5.87
C ASP A 14 -8.89 -28.93 -4.47
N THR A 15 -8.82 -27.71 -3.95
CA THR A 15 -9.39 -27.33 -2.66
C THR A 15 -10.86 -26.97 -2.86
N LEU A 16 -11.77 -27.82 -2.38
CA LEU A 16 -13.19 -27.51 -2.27
C LEU A 16 -13.40 -26.55 -1.11
N LEU A 17 -13.80 -25.31 -1.42
CA LEU A 17 -14.10 -24.29 -0.42
C LEU A 17 -15.61 -24.20 -0.18
N GLU A 18 -16.02 -24.17 1.08
CA GLU A 18 -17.38 -23.79 1.43
C GLU A 18 -17.58 -22.27 1.28
N LYS A 19 -18.84 -21.83 1.18
CA LYS A 19 -19.18 -20.41 0.99
C LYS A 19 -18.57 -19.49 2.06
N GLU A 20 -18.46 -19.96 3.31
CA GLU A 20 -17.86 -19.15 4.37
C GLU A 20 -16.34 -19.06 4.21
N GLU A 21 -15.67 -20.12 3.75
CA GLU A 21 -14.24 -20.10 3.47
C GLU A 21 -13.92 -19.18 2.28
N GLU A 22 -14.73 -19.21 1.21
CA GLU A 22 -14.55 -18.26 0.11
C GLU A 22 -14.69 -16.80 0.57
N LYS A 23 -15.63 -16.53 1.48
CA LYS A 23 -15.85 -15.21 2.05
C LYS A 23 -14.68 -14.77 2.92
N GLU A 24 -14.09 -15.66 3.69
CA GLU A 24 -12.86 -15.37 4.44
C GLU A 24 -11.67 -15.09 3.50
N VAL A 25 -11.51 -15.86 2.41
CA VAL A 25 -10.48 -15.57 1.39
C VAL A 25 -10.66 -14.16 0.81
N ARG A 26 -11.90 -13.76 0.48
CA ARG A 26 -12.19 -12.42 -0.03
C ARG A 26 -11.83 -11.33 1.00
N LYS A 27 -12.24 -11.50 2.27
CA LYS A 27 -11.88 -10.56 3.36
C LYS A 27 -10.37 -10.43 3.52
N MET A 28 -9.66 -11.56 3.54
CA MET A 28 -8.21 -11.60 3.67
C MET A 28 -7.51 -10.91 2.50
N CYS A 29 -8.00 -11.10 1.28
CA CYS A 29 -7.49 -10.39 0.10
C CYS A 29 -7.65 -8.89 0.23
N THR A 30 -8.86 -8.40 0.54
CA THR A 30 -9.12 -6.96 0.73
C THR A 30 -8.27 -6.38 1.86
N PHE A 31 -8.15 -7.08 2.98
CA PHE A 31 -7.31 -6.66 4.08
C PHE A 31 -5.83 -6.58 3.67
N SER A 32 -5.33 -7.57 2.94
CA SER A 32 -3.95 -7.59 2.45
C SER A 32 -3.66 -6.43 1.47
N GLU A 33 -4.62 -6.08 0.61
CA GLU A 33 -4.49 -4.95 -0.33
C GLU A 33 -4.38 -3.63 0.44
N ALA A 34 -5.25 -3.42 1.44
CA ALA A 34 -5.18 -2.24 2.29
C ALA A 34 -3.85 -2.14 3.07
N LEU A 35 -3.30 -3.28 3.52
CA LEU A 35 -1.99 -3.31 4.18
C LEU A 35 -0.85 -2.95 3.21
N ILE A 36 -0.89 -3.47 1.99
CA ILE A 36 0.10 -3.15 0.95
C ILE A 36 0.08 -1.65 0.65
N GLU A 37 -1.10 -1.09 0.35
CA GLU A 37 -1.27 0.34 0.08
C GLU A 37 -0.72 1.21 1.22
N LYS A 38 -1.09 0.87 2.46
CA LYS A 38 -0.57 1.58 3.65
C LYS A 38 0.95 1.47 3.78
N SER A 39 1.53 0.32 3.45
CA SER A 39 2.98 0.11 3.49
C SER A 39 3.71 0.92 2.43
N GLU A 40 3.14 1.04 1.22
CA GLU A 40 3.69 1.84 0.13
C GLU A 40 3.67 3.32 0.45
N LEU A 41 2.55 3.84 0.99
CA LEU A 41 2.46 5.22 1.47
C LEU A 41 3.52 5.51 2.54
N ARG A 42 3.69 4.60 3.50
CA ARG A 42 4.71 4.74 4.55
C ARG A 42 6.14 4.67 3.98
N GLY A 43 6.37 3.84 2.97
CA GLY A 43 7.63 3.76 2.25
C GLY A 43 7.96 5.07 1.52
N LYS A 44 7.01 5.60 0.75
CA LYS A 44 7.15 6.91 0.07
C LYS A 44 7.40 8.03 1.08
N ALA A 45 6.67 8.08 2.19
CA ALA A 45 6.90 9.06 3.25
C ALA A 45 8.33 8.99 3.82
N ASN A 46 8.86 7.78 4.05
CA ASN A 46 10.25 7.63 4.50
C ASN A 46 11.25 8.18 3.46
N SER A 47 11.03 7.89 2.18
CA SER A 47 11.88 8.40 1.10
C SER A 47 11.82 9.92 1.00
N VAL A 48 10.63 10.52 1.10
CA VAL A 48 10.45 11.99 1.16
C VAL A 48 11.28 12.58 2.30
N LEU A 49 11.14 12.02 3.50
CA LEU A 49 11.90 12.49 4.67
C LEU A 49 13.41 12.37 4.47
N GLN A 50 13.88 11.29 3.85
CA GLN A 50 15.31 11.10 3.55
C GLN A 50 15.83 12.10 2.52
N LEU A 51 15.06 12.40 1.47
CA LEU A 51 15.45 13.39 0.46
C LEU A 51 15.63 14.79 1.07
N VAL A 52 14.72 15.17 1.98
CA VAL A 52 14.82 16.45 2.71
C VAL A 52 15.97 16.43 3.71
N LYS A 53 16.12 15.37 4.51
CA LYS A 53 17.20 15.27 5.52
C LYS A 53 18.59 15.26 4.91
N ASN A 54 18.74 14.66 3.73
CA ASN A 54 20.01 14.60 3.01
C ASN A 54 20.26 15.86 2.15
N HIS A 55 19.41 16.89 2.26
CA HIS A 55 19.48 18.13 1.46
C HIS A 55 19.47 17.91 -0.06
N ILE A 56 18.89 16.80 -0.52
CA ILE A 56 18.70 16.51 -1.95
C ILE A 56 17.49 17.29 -2.47
N ALA A 57 16.44 17.38 -1.66
CA ALA A 57 15.29 18.25 -1.90
C ALA A 57 15.28 19.39 -0.89
N SER A 58 14.86 20.57 -1.32
CA SER A 58 14.82 21.77 -0.49
C SER A 58 13.66 21.76 0.51
N ASN A 59 12.58 21.03 0.20
CA ASN A 59 11.39 20.90 1.02
C ASN A 59 10.62 19.61 0.69
N ILE A 60 9.56 19.35 1.46
CA ILE A 60 8.69 18.16 1.35
C ILE A 60 8.01 18.10 -0.03
N GLU A 61 7.48 19.22 -0.54
CA GLU A 61 6.78 19.26 -1.83
C GLU A 61 7.70 18.86 -2.98
N GLN A 62 8.90 19.44 -3.04
CA GLN A 62 9.91 19.10 -4.03
C GLN A 62 10.30 17.62 -3.94
N ALA A 63 10.45 17.08 -2.72
CA ALA A 63 10.74 15.66 -2.53
C ALA A 63 9.60 14.75 -3.02
N MET A 64 8.33 15.14 -2.83
CA MET A 64 7.18 14.41 -3.36
C MET A 64 7.12 14.47 -4.90
N ASP A 65 7.44 15.63 -5.49
CA ASP A 65 7.54 15.78 -6.96
C ASP A 65 8.63 14.87 -7.53
N MET A 66 9.81 14.83 -6.90
CA MET A 66 10.92 13.96 -7.32
C MET A 66 10.57 12.47 -7.26
N LEU A 67 9.72 12.07 -6.32
CA LEU A 67 9.23 10.69 -6.19
C LEU A 67 7.97 10.42 -7.02
N SER A 68 7.53 11.39 -7.84
CA SER A 68 6.30 11.30 -8.64
C SER A 68 5.09 10.88 -7.81
N VAL A 69 4.95 11.43 -6.61
CA VAL A 69 3.79 11.16 -5.76
C VAL A 69 2.55 11.81 -6.37
N GLU A 70 1.55 10.97 -6.65
CA GLU A 70 0.24 11.40 -7.12
C GLU A 70 -0.43 12.38 -6.16
N PRO A 71 -1.13 13.42 -6.66
CA PRO A 71 -1.81 14.41 -5.81
C PRO A 71 -2.76 13.79 -4.78
N SER A 72 -3.47 12.73 -5.14
CA SER A 72 -4.40 11.98 -4.28
C SER A 72 -3.74 11.43 -3.02
N SER A 73 -2.47 11.03 -3.10
CA SER A 73 -1.73 10.42 -1.99
C SER A 73 -0.91 11.43 -1.16
N ARG A 74 -0.79 12.69 -1.60
CA ARG A 74 0.07 13.68 -0.92
C ARG A 74 -0.39 13.98 0.49
N GLU A 75 -1.70 14.11 0.69
CA GLU A 75 -2.28 14.39 2.02
C GLU A 75 -1.96 13.26 3.01
N ASP A 76 -2.09 12.00 2.58
CA ASP A 76 -1.80 10.84 3.43
C ASP A 76 -0.31 10.74 3.77
N ILE A 77 0.57 11.03 2.80
CA ILE A 77 2.01 11.10 3.06
C ILE A 77 2.32 12.21 4.07
N MET A 78 1.70 13.39 3.93
CA MET A 78 1.90 14.50 4.85
C MET A 78 1.49 14.13 6.28
N LYS A 79 0.31 13.52 6.45
CA LYS A 79 -0.14 13.00 7.76
C LYS A 79 0.83 11.99 8.36
N ILE A 80 1.40 11.09 7.55
CA ILE A 80 2.41 10.12 8.01
C ILE A 80 3.71 10.82 8.42
N LEU A 81 4.11 11.88 7.72
CA LEU A 81 5.31 12.66 8.04
C LEU A 81 5.14 13.46 9.33
N GLU A 82 3.98 14.08 9.54
CA GLU A 82 3.66 14.83 10.77
C GLU A 82 3.72 13.97 12.03
N GLN A 83 3.39 12.67 11.92
CA GLN A 83 3.53 11.73 13.03
C GLN A 83 4.99 11.37 13.36
N LYS A 84 5.95 11.74 12.50
CA LYS A 84 7.37 11.36 12.60
C LYS A 84 8.30 12.55 12.83
N LEU A 85 7.82 13.77 12.63
CA LEU A 85 8.51 15.02 12.93
C LEU A 85 8.38 15.36 14.41
#